data_AF-A0A1Z9QXA6-F1
#
_entry.id   AF-A0A1Z9QXA6-F1
#
_cell.length_a   1.000
_cell.length_b   1.000
_cell.length_c   1.000
_cell.angle_alpha   90.00
_cell.angle_beta   90.00
_cell.angle_gamma   90.00
#
_symmetry.space_group_name_H-M   'P 1'
#
loop_
_entity.id
_entity.type
_entity.pdbx_description
1 polymer ?
#
loop_
_entity_poly.entity_id
_entity_poly.type
_entity_poly.pdbx_seq_one_letter_code
_entity_poly.pdbx_strand_id
1 'polypeptide(L)'
;AWNDCAPLQKVCSETGKAPSQVLGRWLVQHGFSHVPKASAMERTSMNIALDFELSEAQMAALNDLTTDKQVQSYKSAYLKGIVRDTPVPLPDRPFTLD
;
A
#
# COMPACT_ATOMS: atom_id res chain seq x y z
N ALA A 1 11.66 5.17 -6.42
CA ALA A 1 10.21 5.46 -6.41
C ALA A 1 9.44 4.15 -6.23
N TRP A 2 8.18 4.14 -5.80
CA TRP A 2 7.39 2.89 -5.68
C TRP A 2 7.29 2.12 -7.00
N ASN A 3 7.55 2.81 -8.13
CA ASN A 3 7.69 2.23 -9.46
C ASN A 3 8.82 1.19 -9.58
N ASP A 4 9.79 1.11 -8.67
CA ASP A 4 10.97 0.25 -8.81
C ASP A 4 10.81 -1.14 -8.11
N CYS A 5 9.59 -1.47 -7.69
CA CYS A 5 9.30 -2.72 -6.99
C CYS A 5 9.16 -3.89 -7.97
N ALA A 6 10.21 -4.73 -8.09
CA ALA A 6 10.26 -5.81 -9.08
C ALA A 6 9.09 -6.83 -8.98
N PRO A 7 8.65 -7.29 -7.79
CA PRO A 7 7.49 -8.19 -7.70
C PRO A 7 6.20 -7.53 -8.17
N LEU A 8 5.98 -6.25 -7.81
CA LEU A 8 4.79 -5.51 -8.24
C LEU A 8 4.78 -5.32 -9.76
N GLN A 9 5.92 -4.94 -10.35
CA GLN A 9 6.03 -4.79 -11.82
C GLN A 9 5.72 -6.10 -12.54
N LYS A 10 6.23 -7.24 -12.03
CA LYS A 10 5.94 -8.56 -12.59
C LYS A 10 4.45 -8.85 -12.61
N VAL A 11 3.76 -8.65 -11.47
CA VAL A 11 2.30 -8.84 -11.39
C VAL A 11 1.55 -7.88 -12.31
N CYS A 12 1.98 -6.62 -12.42
CA CYS A 12 1.39 -5.67 -13.38
C CYS A 12 1.54 -6.16 -14.82
N SER A 13 2.71 -6.68 -15.20
CA SER A 13 2.96 -7.21 -16.55
C SER A 13 2.12 -8.46 -16.84
N GLU A 14 1.96 -9.36 -15.88
CA GLU A 14 1.15 -10.58 -16.04
C GLU A 14 -0.35 -10.28 -16.14
N THR A 15 -0.84 -9.29 -15.37
CA THR A 15 -2.26 -8.93 -15.31
C THR A 15 -2.66 -7.87 -16.33
N GLY A 16 -1.69 -7.14 -16.89
CA GLY A 16 -1.92 -5.96 -17.74
C GLY A 16 -2.58 -4.80 -17.00
N LYS A 17 -2.55 -4.79 -15.66
CA LYS A 17 -3.20 -3.77 -14.83
C LYS A 17 -2.22 -2.75 -14.29
N ALA A 18 -2.72 -1.55 -13.99
CA ALA A 18 -1.91 -0.51 -13.36
C ALA A 18 -1.53 -0.91 -11.92
N PRO A 19 -0.40 -0.43 -11.38
CA PRO A 19 0.03 -0.77 -10.03
C PRO A 19 -1.00 -0.45 -8.94
N SER A 20 -1.75 0.65 -9.08
CA SER A 20 -2.79 1.00 -8.11
C SER A 20 -3.97 0.02 -8.14
N GLN A 21 -4.31 -0.52 -9.32
CA GLN A 21 -5.33 -1.55 -9.47
C GLN A 21 -4.88 -2.87 -8.86
N VAL A 22 -3.63 -3.28 -9.10
CA VAL A 22 -3.06 -4.51 -8.53
C VAL A 22 -3.07 -4.45 -7.01
N LEU A 23 -2.59 -3.36 -6.41
CA LEU A 23 -2.61 -3.18 -4.95
C LEU A 23 -4.04 -3.04 -4.40
N GLY A 24 -4.93 -2.37 -5.14
CA GLY A 24 -6.34 -2.28 -4.77
C GLY A 24 -7.02 -3.64 -4.74
N ARG A 25 -6.75 -4.49 -5.75
CA ARG A 25 -7.29 -5.85 -5.80
C ARG A 25 -6.71 -6.73 -4.70
N TRP A 26 -5.41 -6.62 -4.42
CA TRP A 26 -4.77 -7.32 -3.31
C TRP A 26 -5.43 -7.01 -1.96
N LEU A 27 -5.74 -5.73 -1.68
CA LEU A 27 -6.45 -5.33 -0.47
C LEU A 27 -7.84 -5.98 -0.38
N VAL A 28 -8.62 -5.90 -1.47
CA VAL A 28 -9.99 -6.42 -1.50
C VAL A 28 -10.02 -7.95 -1.36
N GLN A 29 -9.09 -8.67 -1.98
CA GLN A 29 -8.99 -10.14 -1.84
C GLN A 29 -8.59 -10.59 -0.43
N HIS A 30 -7.83 -9.78 0.31
CA HIS A 30 -7.57 -10.00 1.73
C HIS A 30 -8.73 -9.62 2.66
N GLY A 31 -9.83 -9.08 2.10
CA GLY A 31 -10.98 -8.61 2.88
C GLY A 31 -10.80 -7.21 3.48
N PHE A 32 -9.80 -6.45 3.04
CA PHE A 32 -9.59 -5.07 3.48
C PHE A 32 -10.35 -4.07 2.59
N SER A 33 -10.76 -2.96 3.20
CA SER A 33 -11.38 -1.85 2.46
C SER A 33 -10.34 -1.07 1.65
N HIS A 34 -10.59 -0.88 0.35
CA HIS A 34 -9.74 -0.09 -0.52
C HIS A 34 -10.24 1.37 -0.59
N VAL A 35 -9.52 2.29 0.05
CA VAL A 35 -9.89 3.73 0.12
C VAL A 35 -8.80 4.62 -0.50
N PRO A 36 -8.64 4.62 -1.84
CA PRO A 36 -7.59 5.38 -2.50
C PRO A 36 -7.93 6.87 -2.57
N LYS A 37 -6.96 7.74 -2.27
CA LYS A 37 -7.08 9.19 -2.51
C LYS A 37 -6.70 9.53 -3.96
N ALA A 38 -7.63 10.11 -4.70
CA ALA A 38 -7.39 10.72 -6.00
C ALA A 38 -8.19 12.02 -6.16
N SER A 39 -7.59 13.03 -6.78
CA SER A 39 -8.25 14.29 -7.16
C SER A 39 -8.58 14.35 -8.66
N ALA A 40 -7.84 13.60 -9.48
CA ALA A 40 -8.06 13.52 -10.92
C ALA A 40 -9.08 12.42 -11.23
N MET A 41 -10.06 12.74 -12.09
CA MET A 41 -11.14 11.84 -12.45
C MET A 41 -10.64 10.54 -13.09
N GLU A 42 -9.65 10.64 -14.00
CA GLU A 42 -9.01 9.47 -14.62
C GLU A 42 -8.43 8.50 -13.59
N ARG A 43 -7.73 9.04 -12.57
CA ARG A 43 -7.16 8.23 -11.48
C ARG A 43 -8.24 7.60 -10.62
N THR A 44 -9.34 8.30 -10.38
CA THR A 44 -10.50 7.74 -9.65
C THR A 44 -11.11 6.57 -10.42
N SER A 45 -11.39 6.74 -11.71
CA SER A 45 -11.92 5.67 -12.56
C SER A 45 -10.99 4.47 -12.62
N MET A 46 -9.67 4.71 -12.76
CA MET A 46 -8.67 3.65 -12.77
C MET A 46 -8.64 2.88 -11.45
N ASN A 47 -8.73 3.55 -10.31
CA ASN A 47 -8.68 2.89 -9.00
C ASN A 47 -9.94 2.07 -8.65
N ILE A 48 -11.09 2.40 -9.25
CA ILE A 48 -12.35 1.68 -9.03
C ILE A 48 -12.41 0.39 -9.87
N ALA A 49 -11.75 0.36 -11.02
CA ALA A 49 -11.76 -0.78 -11.94
C ALA A 49 -10.94 -1.97 -11.40
N LEU A 50 -11.55 -2.74 -10.50
CA LEU A 50 -10.97 -3.90 -9.79
C LEU A 50 -11.62 -5.25 -10.16
N ASP A 51 -12.30 -5.30 -11.32
CA ASP A 51 -13.00 -6.48 -11.84
C ASP A 51 -12.03 -7.51 -12.46
N PHE A 52 -11.10 -8.01 -11.65
CA PHE A 52 -10.16 -9.08 -12.01
C PHE A 52 -9.72 -9.80 -10.73
N GLU A 53 -9.00 -10.91 -10.85
CA GLU A 53 -8.48 -11.66 -9.70
C GLU A 53 -6.98 -11.86 -9.80
N LEU A 54 -6.30 -11.78 -8.66
CA LEU A 54 -4.92 -12.22 -8.53
C LEU A 54 -4.88 -13.70 -8.20
N SER A 55 -3.95 -14.41 -8.81
CA SER A 55 -3.68 -15.81 -8.48
C SER A 55 -3.02 -15.92 -7.09
N GLU A 56 -3.05 -17.12 -6.50
CA GLU A 56 -2.38 -17.38 -5.22
C GLU A 56 -0.89 -17.04 -5.25
N ALA A 57 -0.20 -17.34 -6.36
CA ALA A 57 1.21 -17.02 -6.54
C ALA A 57 1.46 -15.50 -6.58
N GLN A 58 0.57 -14.74 -7.22
CA GLN A 58 0.65 -13.28 -7.27
C GLN A 58 0.36 -12.67 -5.89
N MET A 59 -0.64 -13.19 -5.18
CA MET A 59 -0.95 -12.80 -3.81
C MET A 59 0.24 -13.04 -2.87
N ALA A 60 0.86 -14.22 -2.94
CA ALA A 60 2.04 -14.55 -2.15
C ALA A 60 3.22 -13.59 -2.44
N ALA A 61 3.51 -13.33 -3.72
CA ALA A 61 4.56 -12.41 -4.11
C ALA A 61 4.34 -10.97 -3.61
N LEU A 62 3.07 -10.53 -3.50
CA LEU A 62 2.73 -9.21 -2.98
C LEU A 62 2.78 -9.16 -1.44
N ASN A 63 2.51 -10.27 -0.74
CA ASN A 63 2.64 -10.35 0.71
C ASN A 63 4.09 -10.13 1.17
N ASP A 64 5.06 -10.63 0.40
CA ASP A 64 6.49 -10.51 0.70
C ASP A 64 7.05 -9.08 0.54
N LEU A 65 6.24 -8.12 0.06
CA LEU A 65 6.66 -6.74 -0.12
C LEU A 65 6.85 -5.98 1.20
N THR A 66 6.21 -6.43 2.28
CA THR A 66 6.31 -5.79 3.60
C THR A 66 7.52 -6.34 4.36
N THR A 67 8.66 -5.66 4.25
CA THR A 67 9.84 -5.95 5.11
C THR A 67 9.98 -4.91 6.22
N ASP A 68 10.80 -5.21 7.23
CA ASP A 68 11.09 -4.30 8.35
C ASP A 68 11.53 -2.92 7.86
N LYS A 69 12.28 -2.86 6.75
CA LYS A 69 12.73 -1.60 6.16
C LYS A 69 11.55 -0.73 5.70
N GLN A 70 10.54 -1.29 5.04
CA GLN A 70 9.34 -0.55 4.63
C GLN A 70 8.54 -0.09 5.85
N VAL A 71 8.41 -0.96 6.87
CA VAL A 71 7.70 -0.62 8.12
C VAL A 71 8.39 0.54 8.84
N GLN A 72 9.72 0.51 8.97
CA GLN A 72 10.46 1.62 9.58
C GLN A 72 10.34 2.91 8.75
N SER A 73 10.42 2.81 7.42
CA SER A 73 10.24 3.98 6.54
C SER A 73 8.85 4.61 6.72
N TYR A 74 7.79 3.79 6.82
CA TYR A 74 6.44 4.26 7.09
C TYR A 74 6.35 4.92 8.47
N LYS A 75 6.88 4.27 9.51
CA LYS A 75 6.89 4.78 10.88
C LYS A 75 7.59 6.14 10.97
N SER A 76 8.75 6.30 10.35
CA SER A 76 9.46 7.59 10.32
C SER A 76 8.64 8.69 9.64
N ALA A 77 7.96 8.40 8.52
CA ALA A 77 7.11 9.36 7.83
C ALA A 77 5.88 9.74 8.68
N TYR A 78 5.25 8.76 9.31
CA TYR A 78 4.10 8.94 10.19
C TYR A 78 4.44 9.81 11.41
N LEU A 79 5.53 9.48 12.13
CA LEU A 79 5.98 10.25 13.29
C LEU A 79 6.34 11.70 12.92
N LYS A 80 6.97 11.91 11.76
CA LYS A 80 7.25 13.26 11.25
C LYS A 80 5.97 14.07 11.04
N GLY A 81 4.89 13.44 10.57
CA GLY A 81 3.59 14.07 10.39
C GLY A 81 2.94 14.49 11.71
N ILE A 82 2.94 13.60 12.71
CA ILE A 82 2.38 13.88 14.04
C ILE A 82 3.10 15.06 14.70
N VAL A 83 4.44 15.04 14.74
CA VAL A 83 5.23 16.06 15.44
C VAL A 83 5.01 17.46 14.85
N ARG A 84 4.63 17.57 13.56
CA ARG A 84 4.30 18.85 12.93
C ARG A 84 2.94 19.39 13.37
N ASP A 85 1.91 18.55 13.40
CA ASP A 85 0.51 18.98 13.56
C ASP A 85 0.05 18.97 15.02
N THR A 86 0.70 18.18 15.88
CA THR A 86 0.50 18.18 17.33
C THR A 86 1.83 17.91 18.00
N PRO A 87 2.60 18.95 18.39
CA PRO A 87 3.92 18.81 18.97
C PRO A 87 3.81 18.35 20.44
N VAL A 88 3.22 17.18 20.65
CA VAL A 88 3.30 16.48 21.93
C VAL A 88 4.62 15.70 21.92
N PRO A 89 5.44 15.78 22.98
CA PRO A 89 6.60 14.89 23.10
C PRO A 89 6.14 13.45 22.91
N LEU A 90 6.84 12.70 22.06
CA LEU A 90 6.60 11.26 21.98
C LEU A 90 6.80 10.69 23.39
N PRO A 91 5.84 9.94 23.94
CA PRO A 91 6.03 9.34 25.26
C PRO A 91 7.24 8.40 25.21
N ASP A 92 8.01 8.32 26.29
CA ASP A 92 9.18 7.43 26.42
C ASP A 92 8.81 5.93 26.27
N ARG A 93 7.51 5.60 26.23
CA ARG A 93 6.99 4.25 26.05
C ARG A 93 7.02 3.83 24.57
N PRO A 94 7.52 2.61 24.24
CA PRO A 94 7.39 2.07 22.90
C PRO A 94 5.92 1.87 22.51
N PHE A 95 5.59 2.27 21.28
CA PHE A 95 4.29 2.04 20.63
C PHE A 95 4.00 0.54 20.66
N THR A 96 3.06 0.14 21.50
CA THR A 96 2.56 -1.23 21.64
C THR A 96 1.14 -1.21 21.08
N LEU A 97 0.88 -2.04 20.06
CA LEU A 97 -0.48 -2.36 19.65
C LEU A 97 -0.96 -3.42 20.63
N ASP A 98 -1.77 -3.00 21.59
CA ASP A 98 -2.48 -3.87 22.52
C ASP A 98 -3.53 -4.72 21.76
#